data_AF-A0A763ML23-F1
#
_entry.id   AF-A0A763ML23-F1
#
_cell.length_a   1.000
_cell.length_b   1.000
_cell.length_c   1.000
_cell.angle_alpha   90.00
_cell.angle_beta   90.00
_cell.angle_gamma   90.00
#
_symmetry.space_group_name_H-M   'P 1'
#
loop_
_entity.id
_entity.type
_entity.pdbx_description
1 polymer ?
#
loop_
_entity_poly.entity_id
_entity_poly.type
_entity_poly.pdbx_seq_one_letter_code
_entity_poly.pdbx_strand_id
1 'polypeptide(L)' 'MRTVSIFKNGNNRAIRLPRDLEIVREGDSIILRPVQPTWGSFAHLEKADPDFLTEREDVVSDEGRFDL' A
#
# COMPACT_ATOMS: atom_id res chain seq x y z
N MET A 1 14.92 18.74 1.24
CA MET A 1 15.64 17.69 1.98
C MET A 1 15.47 17.97 3.48
N ARG A 2 14.84 17.06 4.23
CA ARG A 2 14.74 17.20 5.71
C ARG A 2 15.70 16.20 6.33
N THR A 3 16.71 16.69 7.03
CA THR A 3 17.70 15.85 7.73
C THR A 3 17.18 15.55 9.13
N VAL A 4 17.25 14.28 9.54
CA VAL A 4 16.90 13.85 10.90
C VAL A 4 18.17 13.40 11.62
N SER A 5 18.28 13.70 12.91
CA SER A 5 19.42 13.29 13.73
C SER A 5 19.28 11.84 14.18
N ILE A 6 20.36 11.07 14.06
CA ILE A 6 20.46 9.71 14.62
C ILE A 6 20.91 9.84 16.08
N PHE A 7 20.25 9.12 16.99
CA PHE A 7 20.60 9.10 18.41
C PHE A 7 20.91 7.68 18.88
N LYS A 8 21.55 7.54 20.06
CA LYS A 8 21.77 6.23 20.68
C LYS A 8 20.59 5.83 21.55
N ASN A 9 20.18 4.57 21.47
CA ASN A 9 19.25 3.93 22.40
C ASN A 9 19.94 2.68 22.97
N GLY A 10 20.58 2.82 24.13
CA GLY A 10 21.50 1.81 24.66
C GLY A 10 22.68 1.57 23.69
N ASN A 11 22.88 0.31 23.30
CA ASN A 11 23.91 -0.09 22.33
C ASN A 11 23.49 0.10 20.87
N ASN A 12 22.25 0.53 20.60
CA ASN A 12 21.70 0.68 19.25
C ASN A 12 21.72 2.13 18.77
N ARG A 13 21.72 2.30 17.45
CA ARG A 13 21.41 3.60 16.79
C ARG A 13 19.92 3.64 16.45
N ALA A 14 19.28 4.79 16.67
CA ALA A 14 17.84 4.97 16.49
C ALA A 14 17.52 6.30 15.80
N ILE A 15 16.37 6.33 15.13
CA ILE A 15 15.76 7.51 14.49
C ILE A 15 14.32 7.62 15.03
N ARG A 16 13.82 8.83 15.29
CA ARG A 16 12.43 9.05 15.69
C ARG A 16 11.55 9.07 14.45
N LEU A 17 10.58 8.17 14.38
CA LEU A 17 9.65 8.06 13.25
C LEU A 17 8.21 8.33 13.70
N PRO A 18 7.37 8.95 12.84
CA PRO A 18 5.92 8.90 13.00
C PRO A 18 5.41 7.45 12.91
N ARG A 19 4.23 7.16 13.49
CA ARG A 19 3.70 5.79 13.63
C ARG A 19 3.52 5.03 12.30
N ASP A 20 3.57 3.70 12.40
CA ASP A 20 3.17 2.68 11.42
C ASP A 20 3.81 2.79 10.02
N LEU A 21 5.10 2.47 9.95
CA LEU A 21 5.89 2.42 8.72
C LEU A 21 6.50 1.03 8.51
N GLU A 22 6.54 0.60 7.26
CA GLU A 22 7.34 -0.53 6.79
C GLU A 22 8.77 -0.06 6.51
N ILE A 23 9.75 -0.89 6.90
CA ILE A 23 11.19 -0.62 6.71
C ILE A 23 11.73 -1.57 5.65
N VAL A 24 12.20 -1.01 4.53
CA VAL A 24 12.82 -1.77 3.43
C VAL A 24 14.26 -1.30 3.25
N ARG A 25 15.18 -2.22 2.96
CA ARG A 25 16.57 -1.89 2.65
C ARG A 25 16.85 -2.12 1.18
N GLU A 26 17.32 -1.08 0.49
CA GLU A 26 17.76 -1.13 -0.90
C GLU A 26 19.21 -0.64 -0.98
N GLY A 27 20.15 -1.59 -1.05
CA GLY A 27 21.59 -1.29 -1.02
C GLY A 27 22.01 -0.55 0.26
N ASP A 28 22.45 0.69 0.08
CA ASP A 28 22.87 1.59 1.17
C ASP A 28 21.74 2.51 1.68
N SER A 29 20.55 2.39 1.08
CA SER A 29 19.37 3.15 1.46
C SER A 29 18.44 2.35 2.37
N ILE A 30 17.89 3.03 3.37
CA ILE A 30 16.74 2.55 4.14
C ILE A 30 15.53 3.35 3.69
N ILE A 31 14.52 2.66 3.17
CA ILE A 31 13.26 3.22 2.71
C ILE A 31 12.21 2.98 3.78
N LEU A 32 11.58 4.06 4.20
CA LEU A 32 10.45 4.05 5.12
C LEU A 32 9.21 4.40 4.32
N ARG A 33 8.25 3.49 4.26
CA ARG A 33 6.99 3.71 3.54
C ARG A 33 5.80 3.35 4.42
N PRO A 34 4.60 3.91 4.17
CA PRO A 34 3.39 3.47 4.87
C PRO A 34 3.21 1.96 4.75
N VAL A 35 2.78 1.32 5.83
CA VAL A 35 2.42 -0.11 5.79
C VAL A 35 1.29 -0.28 4.78
N GLN A 36 1.56 -1.00 3.69
CA GLN A 36 0.52 -1.33 2.72
C GLN A 36 -0.27 -2.56 3.20
N PRO A 37 -1.61 -2.51 3.16
CA PRO A 37 -2.43 -3.70 3.38
C PRO A 37 -2.10 -4.74 2.30
N THR A 38 -2.03 -6.02 2.68
CA THR A 38 -1.86 -7.12 1.72
C THR A 38 -3.20 -7.49 1.08
N TRP A 39 -3.20 -8.24 -0.02
CA TRP A 39 -4.47 -8.79 -0.53
C TRP A 39 -5.24 -9.61 0.51
N GLY A 40 -4.53 -10.26 1.45
CA GLY A 40 -5.16 -10.98 2.56
C GLY A 40 -5.96 -10.06 3.49
N SER A 41 -5.53 -8.81 3.70
CA SER A 41 -6.28 -7.88 4.54
C SER A 41 -7.60 -7.42 3.93
N PHE A 42 -7.78 -7.60 2.61
CA PHE A 42 -9.04 -7.29 1.93
C PHE A 42 -10.21 -8.12 2.49
N ALA A 43 -9.95 -9.35 2.91
CA ALA A 43 -10.98 -10.23 3.49
C ALA A 43 -11.53 -9.72 4.84
N HIS A 44 -10.84 -8.77 5.49
CA HIS A 44 -11.28 -8.15 6.74
C HIS A 44 -12.09 -6.88 6.54
N LEU A 45 -12.22 -6.40 5.30
CA LEU A 45 -13.05 -5.24 4.99
C LEU A 45 -14.54 -5.65 5.00
N GLU A 46 -15.39 -4.66 5.27
CA GLU A 46 -16.83 -4.86 5.22
C GLU A 46 -17.29 -5.24 3.81
N LYS A 47 -18.34 -6.05 3.73
CA LYS A 47 -18.98 -6.36 2.45
C LYS A 47 -19.60 -5.10 1.89
N ALA A 48 -19.62 -5.01 0.55
CA ALA A 48 -20.39 -3.98 -0.12
C ALA A 48 -21.88 -4.12 0.22
N ASP A 49 -22.61 -3.02 0.06
CA ASP A 49 -24.05 -3.00 0.26
C ASP A 49 -24.75 -3.98 -0.71
N PRO A 50 -25.90 -4.55 -0.33
CA PRO A 50 -26.58 -5.57 -1.14
C PRO A 50 -26.97 -5.11 -2.55
N ASP A 51 -27.13 -3.81 -2.76
CA ASP A 51 -27.49 -3.19 -4.02
C ASP A 51 -26.27 -2.68 -4.82
N PHE A 52 -25.07 -2.79 -4.26
CA PHE A 52 -23.83 -2.36 -4.90
C PHE A 52 -23.60 -3.12 -6.20
N LEU A 53 -23.53 -2.39 -7.32
CA LEU A 53 -23.38 -2.91 -8.69
C LEU A 53 -24.55 -3.79 -9.17
N THR A 54 -25.77 -3.55 -8.70
CA THR A 54 -26.98 -4.18 -9.26
C THR A 54 -27.16 -3.83 -10.74
N GLU A 55 -26.89 -2.58 -11.10
CA GLU A 55 -26.82 -2.11 -12.49
C GLU A 55 -25.36 -1.78 -12.81
N ARG A 56 -24.78 -2.50 -13.77
CA ARG A 56 -23.42 -2.28 -14.25
C ARG A 56 -23.39 -2.47 -15.75
N GLU A 57 -23.24 -1.37 -16.47
CA GLU A 57 -23.08 -1.39 -17.92
C GLU A 57 -21.71 -1.97 -18.30
N ASP A 58 -21.66 -2.67 -19.43
CA ASP A 58 -20.40 -3.11 -20.01
C ASP A 58 -19.62 -1.91 -20.53
N VAL A 59 -18.40 -1.74 -20.00
CA VAL A 59 -17.50 -0.63 -20.37
C VAL A 59 -16.86 -0.88 -21.75
N VAL A 60 -16.91 -2.11 -22.24
CA VAL A 60 -16.40 -2.50 -23.56
C VAL A 60 -17.52 -3.19 -24.31
N SER A 61 -18.01 -2.56 -25.38
CA SER A 61 -18.84 -3.24 -26.37
C SER A 61 -17.98 -4.22 -27.16
N ASP A 62 -18.49 -5.42 -27.44
CA ASP A 62 -17.81 -6.46 -28.24
C ASP A 62 -17.59 -6.05 -29.72
N GLU A 63 -17.98 -4.84 -30.10
CA GLU A 63 -17.80 -4.26 -31.42
C GLU A 63 -16.32 -3.91 -31.66
N GLY A 64 -15.57 -4.86 -32.21
CA GLY A 64 -14.22 -4.66 -32.75
C GLY A 64 -13.08 -5.28 -31.96
N ARG A 65 -13.35 -6.19 -31.01
CA ARG A 65 -12.30 -6.83 -30.21
C ARG A 65 -11.56 -7.98 -30.89
N PHE A 66 -12.10 -8.52 -31.99
CA PHE A 66 -11.48 -9.63 -32.72
C PHE A 66 -11.73 -9.51 -34.24
N ASP A 67 -10.71 -9.08 -34.98
CA ASP A 67 -10.53 -9.47 -36.39
C ASP A 67 -9.46 -10.58 -36.40
N LEU A 68 -9.86 -11.81 -36.77
CA LEU A 68 -8.98 -12.97 -36.97
C LEU A 68 -8.58 -13.08 -38.45
#